data_AF-A0A077FP82-F1
#
_entry.id   AF-A0A077FP82-F1
#
_cell.length_a   1.000
_cell.length_b   1.000
_cell.length_c   1.000
_cell.angle_alpha   90.00
_cell.angle_beta   90.00
_cell.angle_gamma   90.00
#
_symmetry.space_group_name_H-M   'P 1'
#
loop_
_entity.id
_entity.type
_entity.pdbx_description
1 polymer ?
#
loop_
_entity_poly.entity_id
_entity_poly.type
_entity_poly.pdbx_seq_one_letter_code
_entity_poly.pdbx_strand_id
1 'polypeptide(L)'
;MSNNISTEISTSYITYKAYENNFKDAIVNEMFGSLFPEFQTPIKIKSFPIILTLQYHTPNLGIVNPYIGLGYGYMFLKGNKYYNYIDHNIWYSETAMLTIKTKNAHSPVFQIGSNIYLYSNIAFNIDIKYFLLKPKYDMAFSNDIYNHNKKIISYLGSKRDKLKINPINITVGLTYTF
;
A
#
# COMPACT_ATOMS: atom_id res chain seq x y z
N MET A 1 40.50 -2.58 8.88
CA MET A 1 39.31 -3.19 8.26
C MET A 1 38.40 -2.05 7.84
N SER A 2 38.07 -1.91 6.55
CA SER A 2 37.10 -0.90 6.13
C SER A 2 35.72 -1.31 6.65
N ASN A 3 35.06 -0.40 7.36
CA ASN A 3 33.74 -0.69 7.90
C ASN A 3 32.72 -0.53 6.76
N ASN A 4 32.40 -1.63 6.08
CA ASN A 4 31.50 -1.65 4.92
C ASN A 4 30.02 -1.74 5.31
N ILE A 5 29.71 -1.58 6.60
CA ILE A 5 28.36 -1.69 7.14
C ILE A 5 27.88 -0.29 7.49
N SER A 6 26.71 0.06 6.98
CA SER A 6 26.01 1.30 7.28
C SER A 6 24.57 1.02 7.69
N THR A 7 23.95 1.98 8.35
CA THR A 7 22.52 1.93 8.70
C THR A 7 21.83 3.14 8.09
N GLU A 8 20.65 2.93 7.54
CA GLU A 8 19.82 3.97 6.93
C GLU A 8 18.48 4.02 7.67
N ILE A 9 18.08 5.22 8.08
CA ILE A 9 16.70 5.51 8.46
C ILE A 9 16.09 6.32 7.33
N SER A 10 15.03 5.83 6.71
CA SER A 10 14.32 6.55 5.65
C SER A 10 12.83 6.68 5.91
N THR A 11 12.29 7.79 5.44
CA THR A 11 10.86 8.08 5.41
C THR A 11 10.49 8.72 4.08
N SER A 12 9.22 8.63 3.69
CA SER A 12 8.72 9.20 2.45
C SER A 12 7.22 9.42 2.53
N TYR A 13 6.62 10.02 1.51
CA TYR A 13 5.18 10.05 1.33
C TYR A 13 4.85 9.32 0.02
N ILE A 14 4.09 8.23 0.10
CA ILE A 14 3.80 7.36 -1.04
C ILE A 14 2.28 7.20 -1.17
N THR A 15 1.76 7.14 -2.40
CA THR A 15 0.37 6.75 -2.66
C THR A 15 0.34 5.46 -3.45
N TYR A 16 -0.12 4.38 -2.81
CA TYR A 16 -0.38 3.11 -3.49
C TYR A 16 -1.77 3.12 -4.13
N LYS A 17 -1.90 2.44 -5.27
CA LYS A 17 -3.19 2.17 -5.91
C LYS A 17 -3.47 0.68 -5.78
N ALA A 18 -4.54 0.33 -5.08
CA ALA A 18 -5.01 -1.04 -4.97
C ALA A 18 -6.20 -1.26 -5.91
N TYR A 19 -6.09 -2.28 -6.76
CA TYR A 19 -7.13 -2.74 -7.66
C TYR A 19 -7.82 -3.97 -7.08
N GLU A 20 -8.92 -4.39 -7.68
CA GLU A 20 -9.71 -5.55 -7.24
C GLU A 20 -8.87 -6.83 -7.12
N ASN A 21 -7.99 -7.09 -8.09
CA ASN A 21 -7.11 -8.26 -8.09
C ASN A 21 -6.06 -8.28 -6.97
N ASN A 22 -5.83 -7.15 -6.27
CA ASN A 22 -4.97 -7.13 -5.09
C ASN A 22 -5.66 -7.75 -3.86
N PHE A 23 -6.98 -7.84 -3.88
CA PHE A 23 -7.79 -8.54 -2.89
C PHE A 23 -7.81 -10.02 -3.31
N LYS A 24 -7.23 -10.89 -2.46
CA LYS A 24 -7.12 -12.33 -2.75
C LYS A 24 -8.46 -13.02 -2.97
N ASP A 25 -9.49 -12.37 -2.50
CA ASP A 25 -10.85 -12.78 -2.49
C ASP A 25 -11.60 -11.87 -3.47
N ALA A 26 -11.96 -12.40 -4.64
CA ALA A 26 -12.92 -11.82 -5.61
C ALA A 26 -14.36 -11.73 -5.02
N ILE A 27 -14.43 -11.49 -3.71
CA ILE A 27 -15.58 -11.60 -2.83
C ILE A 27 -16.44 -10.33 -2.87
N VAL A 28 -16.10 -9.36 -3.71
CA VAL A 28 -17.10 -8.35 -4.11
C VAL A 28 -18.29 -9.08 -4.76
N ASN A 29 -18.06 -10.10 -5.59
CA ASN A 29 -19.18 -10.83 -6.21
C ASN A 29 -19.88 -11.80 -5.25
N GLU A 30 -19.15 -12.49 -4.37
CA GLU A 30 -19.75 -13.47 -3.43
C GLU A 30 -20.44 -12.84 -2.22
N MET A 31 -19.93 -11.73 -1.67
CA MET A 31 -20.54 -11.07 -0.51
C MET A 31 -21.59 -10.02 -0.91
N PHE A 32 -21.59 -9.52 -2.15
CA PHE A 32 -22.38 -8.35 -2.51
C PHE A 32 -23.34 -8.55 -3.69
N GLY A 33 -23.33 -9.71 -4.36
CA GLY A 33 -24.03 -9.88 -5.63
C GLY A 33 -23.56 -8.89 -6.70
N SER A 34 -24.19 -8.88 -7.87
CA SER A 34 -23.87 -8.00 -9.01
C SER A 34 -24.16 -6.51 -8.79
N LEU A 35 -24.42 -6.08 -7.55
CA LEU A 35 -24.98 -4.77 -7.22
C LEU A 35 -23.93 -3.68 -7.08
N PHE A 36 -22.72 -4.03 -6.67
CA PHE A 36 -21.62 -3.08 -6.69
C PHE A 36 -20.92 -3.25 -8.03
N PRO A 37 -20.90 -2.23 -8.91
CA PRO A 37 -20.04 -2.29 -10.07
C PRO A 37 -18.64 -2.63 -9.56
N GLU A 38 -17.96 -3.55 -10.25
CA GLU A 38 -16.53 -3.85 -10.14
C GLU A 38 -15.77 -2.60 -9.69
N PHE A 39 -14.70 -2.70 -8.90
CA PHE A 39 -13.98 -1.52 -8.44
C PHE A 39 -13.35 -0.74 -9.63
N GLN A 40 -14.14 0.04 -10.37
CA GLN A 40 -13.73 0.76 -11.59
C GLN A 40 -12.69 1.82 -11.25
N THR A 41 -12.67 2.26 -9.98
CA THR A 41 -11.69 3.19 -9.45
C THR A 41 -10.83 2.53 -8.37
N PRO A 42 -9.48 2.54 -8.54
CA PRO A 42 -8.60 1.97 -7.54
C PRO A 42 -8.74 2.68 -6.19
N ILE A 43 -8.48 1.96 -5.12
CA ILE A 43 -8.39 2.52 -3.78
C ILE A 43 -7.01 3.16 -3.64
N LYS A 44 -6.99 4.47 -3.39
CA LYS A 44 -5.75 5.20 -3.12
C LYS A 44 -5.41 5.06 -1.64
N ILE A 45 -4.27 4.46 -1.35
CA ILE A 45 -3.76 4.26 0.00
C ILE A 45 -2.55 5.17 0.18
N LYS A 46 -2.72 6.24 0.96
CA LYS A 46 -1.63 7.11 1.36
C LYS A 46 -0.79 6.42 2.41
N SER A 47 0.52 6.53 2.30
CA SER A 47 1.49 5.88 3.17
C SER A 47 2.56 6.87 3.61
N PHE A 48 2.88 6.83 4.89
CA PHE A 48 4.06 7.46 5.46
C PHE A 48 4.90 6.37 6.12
N PRO A 49 5.87 5.76 5.42
CA PRO A 49 6.72 4.73 6.00
C PRO A 49 7.82 5.33 6.89
N ILE A 50 8.20 4.59 7.93
CA ILE A 50 9.47 4.73 8.64
C ILE A 50 10.20 3.40 8.49
N ILE A 51 11.39 3.43 7.90
CA ILE A 51 12.15 2.24 7.50
C ILE A 51 13.53 2.33 8.12
N LEU A 52 13.96 1.25 8.76
CA LEU A 52 15.34 1.04 9.16
C LEU A 52 15.95 -0.03 8.25
N THR A 53 17.07 0.28 7.62
CA THR A 53 17.79 -0.63 6.72
C THR A 53 19.22 -0.80 7.18
N LEU A 54 19.68 -2.03 7.28
CA LEU A 54 21.10 -2.36 7.37
C LEU A 54 21.63 -2.50 5.94
N GLN A 55 22.73 -1.82 5.64
CA GLN A 55 23.35 -1.81 4.33
C GLN A 55 24.76 -2.36 4.39
N TYR A 56 25.10 -3.14 3.38
CA TYR A 56 26.45 -3.61 3.12
C TYR A 56 26.94 -2.99 1.81
N HIS A 57 28.00 -2.20 1.90
CA HIS A 57 28.68 -1.60 0.76
C HIS A 57 29.73 -2.57 0.22
N THR A 58 29.70 -2.80 -1.09
CA THR A 58 30.79 -3.51 -1.76
C THR A 58 32.04 -2.64 -1.82
N PRO A 59 33.24 -3.19 -2.07
CA PRO A 59 34.44 -2.38 -2.31
C PRO A 59 34.18 -1.29 -3.37
N ASN A 60 34.69 -0.09 -3.13
CA ASN A 60 34.51 1.04 -4.05
C ASN A 60 35.05 0.69 -5.45
N LEU A 61 34.20 0.87 -6.46
CA LEU A 61 34.54 0.76 -7.88
C LEU A 61 34.83 2.15 -8.44
N GLY A 62 35.89 2.78 -7.92
CA GLY A 62 36.22 4.18 -8.23
C GLY A 62 35.22 5.15 -7.61
N ILE A 63 34.50 5.90 -8.45
CA ILE A 63 33.45 6.84 -8.01
C ILE A 63 32.13 6.15 -7.64
N VAL A 64 31.98 4.87 -8.00
CA VAL A 64 30.75 4.10 -7.77
C VAL A 64 30.92 3.24 -6.52
N ASN A 65 29.98 3.36 -5.59
CA ASN A 65 29.93 2.58 -4.36
C ASN A 65 28.58 1.86 -4.27
N PRO A 66 28.47 0.64 -4.83
CA PRO A 66 27.28 -0.19 -4.77
C PRO A 66 27.02 -0.71 -3.36
N TYR A 67 25.76 -0.95 -3.05
CA TYR A 67 25.34 -1.55 -1.79
C TYR A 67 24.09 -2.41 -1.94
N ILE A 68 23.96 -3.35 -1.02
CA ILE A 68 22.75 -4.13 -0.79
C ILE A 68 22.25 -3.86 0.62
N GLY A 69 20.95 -3.94 0.84
CA GLY A 69 20.36 -3.68 2.15
C GLY A 69 19.19 -4.58 2.47
N LEU A 70 19.04 -4.86 3.76
CA LEU A 70 17.90 -5.53 4.35
C LEU A 70 17.32 -4.63 5.43
N GLY A 71 16.03 -4.35 5.33
CA GLY A 71 15.35 -3.46 6.24
C GLY A 71 14.01 -3.96 6.72
N TYR A 72 13.48 -3.23 7.68
CA TYR A 72 12.15 -3.43 8.22
C TYR A 72 11.51 -2.07 8.45
N GLY A 73 10.26 -1.92 8.03
CA GLY A 73 9.54 -0.66 8.13
C GLY A 73 8.16 -0.80 8.74
N TYR A 74 7.73 0.28 9.38
CA TYR A 74 6.34 0.50 9.78
C TYR A 74 5.69 1.50 8.83
N MET A 75 4.51 1.15 8.33
CA MET A 75 3.78 1.87 7.30
C MET A 75 2.53 2.46 7.94
N PHE A 76 2.51 3.77 8.14
CA PHE A 76 1.29 4.48 8.53
C PHE A 76 0.40 4.63 7.29
N LEU A 77 -0.73 3.92 7.26
CA LEU A 77 -1.57 3.80 6.07
C LEU A 77 -2.93 4.47 6.27
N LYS A 78 -3.35 5.24 5.27
CA LYS A 78 -4.67 5.89 5.21
C LYS A 78 -5.28 5.69 3.83
N GLY A 79 -6.28 4.81 3.75
CA GLY A 79 -6.91 4.41 2.49
C GLY A 79 -8.39 4.06 2.65
N ASN A 80 -9.13 4.88 3.41
CA ASN A 80 -10.54 4.61 3.65
C ASN A 80 -11.37 4.97 2.41
N LYS A 81 -12.26 4.07 2.00
CA LYS A 81 -13.19 4.32 0.91
C LYS A 81 -14.60 3.93 1.31
N TYR A 82 -15.55 4.75 0.87
CA TYR A 82 -16.97 4.59 1.12
C TYR A 82 -17.67 4.61 -0.24
N TYR A 83 -18.49 3.61 -0.48
CA TYR A 83 -19.33 3.49 -1.66
C TYR A 83 -20.77 3.43 -1.19
N ASN A 84 -21.59 4.32 -1.72
CA ASN A 84 -23.03 4.28 -1.54
C ASN A 84 -23.64 4.07 -2.92
N TYR A 85 -24.50 3.07 -3.02
CA TYR A 85 -25.28 2.76 -4.19
C TYR A 85 -26.75 2.90 -3.82
N ILE A 86 -27.50 3.60 -4.65
CA ILE A 86 -28.93 3.77 -4.48
C ILE A 86 -29.56 3.50 -5.83
N ASP A 87 -30.39 2.46 -5.90
CA ASP A 87 -31.25 2.19 -7.05
C ASP A 87 -32.70 2.46 -6.68
N HIS A 88 -33.44 3.05 -7.61
CA HIS A 88 -34.86 3.33 -7.48
C HIS A 88 -35.59 2.83 -8.70
N ASN A 89 -36.47 1.86 -8.49
CA ASN A 89 -37.42 1.40 -9.49
C ASN A 89 -38.85 1.63 -8.98
N ILE A 90 -39.83 1.48 -9.86
CA ILE A 90 -41.26 1.71 -9.61
C ILE A 90 -41.77 0.80 -8.47
N TRP A 91 -41.15 -0.36 -8.27
CA TRP A 91 -41.61 -1.39 -7.33
C TRP A 91 -40.78 -1.47 -6.03
N TYR A 92 -39.52 -1.06 -6.08
CA TYR A 92 -38.59 -1.17 -4.96
C TYR A 92 -37.50 -0.10 -5.02
N SER A 93 -36.91 0.19 -3.88
CA SER A 93 -35.68 0.97 -3.75
C SER A 93 -34.64 0.13 -3.03
N GLU A 94 -33.39 0.20 -3.46
CA GLU A 94 -32.27 -0.52 -2.87
C GLU A 94 -31.18 0.46 -2.47
N THR A 95 -30.70 0.36 -1.24
CA THR A 95 -29.60 1.17 -0.71
C THR A 95 -28.51 0.25 -0.21
N ALA A 96 -27.35 0.31 -0.86
CA ALA A 96 -26.19 -0.48 -0.50
C ALA A 96 -25.01 0.41 -0.10
N MET A 97 -24.33 0.04 0.97
CA MET A 97 -23.15 0.74 1.50
C MET A 97 -21.99 -0.23 1.62
N LEU A 98 -20.81 0.17 1.13
CA LEU A 98 -19.55 -0.55 1.33
C LEU A 98 -18.50 0.40 1.90
N THR A 99 -17.96 0.02 3.05
CA THR A 99 -16.86 0.70 3.72
C THR A 99 -15.61 -0.16 3.71
N ILE A 100 -14.49 0.41 3.28
CA ILE A 100 -13.18 -0.25 3.29
C ILE A 100 -12.24 0.62 4.13
N LYS A 101 -11.62 0.04 5.15
CA LYS A 101 -10.67 0.71 6.03
C LYS A 101 -9.33 -0.02 6.04
N THR A 102 -8.29 0.64 5.55
CA THR A 102 -6.92 0.10 5.61
C THR A 102 -6.35 0.22 7.02
N LYS A 103 -5.56 -0.76 7.44
CA LYS A 103 -4.76 -0.73 8.68
C LYS A 103 -3.30 -0.47 8.36
N ASN A 104 -2.59 0.11 9.33
CA ASN A 104 -1.14 0.18 9.32
C ASN A 104 -0.52 -1.22 9.16
N ALA A 105 0.69 -1.27 8.62
CA ALA A 105 1.35 -2.51 8.30
C ALA A 105 2.83 -2.45 8.58
N HIS A 106 3.42 -3.61 8.84
CA HIS A 106 4.85 -3.77 8.84
C HIS A 106 5.28 -4.40 7.52
N SER A 107 6.50 -4.10 7.09
CA SER A 107 7.05 -4.65 5.86
C SER A 107 8.55 -4.91 6.00
N PRO A 108 9.01 -6.14 5.78
CA PRO A 108 10.37 -6.38 5.35
C PRO A 108 10.66 -5.62 4.05
N VAL A 109 11.89 -5.15 3.88
CA VAL A 109 12.36 -4.35 2.75
C VAL A 109 13.69 -4.92 2.27
N PHE A 110 13.81 -5.12 0.96
CA PHE A 110 15.08 -5.41 0.30
C PHE A 110 15.50 -4.18 -0.50
N GLN A 111 16.76 -3.81 -0.40
CA GLN A 111 17.32 -2.63 -1.06
C GLN A 111 18.53 -3.05 -1.87
N ILE A 112 18.66 -2.49 -3.07
CA ILE A 112 19.89 -2.48 -3.84
C ILE A 112 20.10 -1.07 -4.37
N GLY A 113 21.32 -0.59 -4.39
CA GLY A 113 21.58 0.77 -4.85
C GLY A 113 23.05 1.06 -5.02
N SER A 114 23.33 2.31 -5.37
CA SER A 114 24.70 2.80 -5.50
C SER A 114 24.78 4.29 -5.20
N ASN A 115 25.90 4.68 -4.58
CA ASN A 115 26.32 6.07 -4.48
C ASN A 115 27.37 6.35 -5.56
N ILE A 116 27.16 7.40 -6.35
CA ILE A 116 28.09 7.90 -7.37
C ILE A 116 28.68 9.20 -6.85
N TYR A 117 29.91 9.14 -6.34
CA TYR A 117 30.58 10.29 -5.73
C TYR A 117 30.95 11.32 -6.80
N LEU A 118 30.42 12.54 -6.64
CA LEU A 118 30.75 13.70 -7.46
C LEU A 118 31.96 14.44 -6.87
N TYR A 119 32.01 14.49 -5.54
CA TYR A 119 33.08 15.05 -4.73
C TYR A 119 33.27 14.18 -3.48
N SER A 120 34.26 14.50 -2.65
CA SER A 120 34.56 13.74 -1.42
C SER A 120 33.36 13.61 -0.46
N ASN A 121 32.48 14.61 -0.43
CA ASN A 121 31.35 14.67 0.51
C ASN A 121 29.99 14.65 -0.17
N ILE A 122 29.92 14.66 -1.51
CA ILE A 122 28.66 14.73 -2.25
C ILE A 122 28.60 13.56 -3.23
N ALA A 123 27.54 12.78 -3.16
CA ALA A 123 27.25 11.71 -4.11
C ALA A 123 25.83 11.83 -4.66
N PHE A 124 25.65 11.36 -5.89
CA PHE A 124 24.34 11.04 -6.42
C PHE A 124 23.95 9.62 -6.00
N ASN A 125 22.77 9.44 -5.43
CA ASN A 125 22.27 8.15 -4.98
C ASN A 125 21.17 7.65 -5.92
N ILE A 126 21.24 6.37 -6.26
CA ILE A 126 20.16 5.64 -6.92
C ILE A 126 19.91 4.34 -6.16
N ASP A 127 18.65 4.06 -5.84
CA ASP A 127 18.28 2.84 -5.16
C ASP A 127 16.94 2.27 -5.61
N ILE A 128 16.82 0.96 -5.49
CA ILE A 128 15.60 0.20 -5.74
C ILE A 128 15.27 -0.53 -4.44
N LYS A 129 14.05 -0.30 -3.93
CA LYS A 129 13.53 -0.95 -2.73
C LYS A 129 12.32 -1.82 -3.07
N TYR A 130 12.39 -3.10 -2.75
CA TYR A 130 11.28 -4.03 -2.81
C TYR A 130 10.67 -4.25 -1.43
N PHE A 131 9.36 -4.00 -1.31
CA PHE A 131 8.64 -4.12 -0.05
C PHE A 131 7.78 -5.38 -0.04
N LEU A 132 7.86 -6.18 1.02
CA LEU A 132 6.92 -7.26 1.29
C LEU A 132 5.67 -6.75 2.03
N LEU A 133 4.98 -5.79 1.42
CA LEU A 133 3.88 -5.05 2.03
C LEU A 133 2.52 -5.75 1.88
N LYS A 134 1.97 -6.22 3.02
CA LYS A 134 0.68 -6.92 3.11
C LYS A 134 -0.27 -6.31 4.17
N PRO A 135 -0.78 -5.08 3.99
CA PRO A 135 -1.69 -4.47 4.95
C PRO A 135 -2.99 -5.23 5.11
N LYS A 136 -3.55 -5.17 6.33
CA LYS A 136 -4.92 -5.64 6.57
C LYS A 136 -5.91 -4.57 6.15
N TYR A 137 -7.10 -4.98 5.75
CA TYR A 137 -8.25 -4.12 5.53
C TYR A 137 -9.46 -4.67 6.27
N ASP A 138 -10.30 -3.78 6.79
CA ASP A 138 -11.64 -4.12 7.26
C ASP A 138 -12.64 -3.68 6.19
N MET A 139 -13.45 -4.61 5.68
CA MET A 139 -14.64 -4.32 4.88
C MET A 139 -15.88 -4.47 5.72
N ALA A 140 -16.82 -3.55 5.58
CA ALA A 140 -18.16 -3.67 6.11
C ALA A 140 -19.15 -3.32 5.01
N PHE A 141 -20.23 -4.10 4.91
CA PHE A 141 -21.26 -3.89 3.92
C PHE A 141 -22.64 -3.94 4.54
N SER A 142 -23.53 -3.13 3.99
CA SER A 142 -24.96 -3.18 4.30
C SER A 142 -25.74 -3.05 3.00
N ASN A 143 -26.83 -3.79 2.86
CA ASN A 143 -27.75 -3.65 1.75
C ASN A 143 -29.19 -3.72 2.26
N ASP A 144 -29.94 -2.66 2.02
CA ASP A 144 -31.31 -2.51 2.45
C ASP A 144 -32.24 -2.36 1.25
N ILE A 145 -33.20 -3.26 1.13
CA ILE A 145 -34.22 -3.21 0.08
C ILE A 145 -35.54 -2.75 0.70
N TYR A 146 -36.17 -1.79 0.05
CA TYR A 146 -37.43 -1.16 0.42
C TYR A 146 -38.48 -1.40 -0.65
N ASN A 147 -39.71 -1.66 -0.22
CA ASN A 147 -40.88 -1.73 -1.09
C ASN A 147 -41.91 -0.72 -0.57
N HIS A 148 -42.30 0.27 -1.39
CA HIS A 148 -43.15 1.40 -0.98
C HIS A 148 -42.70 2.03 0.36
N ASN A 149 -41.40 2.35 0.48
CA ASN A 149 -40.76 2.91 1.68
C ASN A 149 -40.74 2.03 2.93
N LYS A 150 -41.23 0.78 2.86
CA LYS A 150 -41.09 -0.21 3.93
C LYS A 150 -39.85 -1.06 3.68
N LYS A 151 -38.91 -1.06 4.63
CA LYS A 151 -37.74 -1.95 4.59
C LYS A 151 -38.20 -3.41 4.65
N ILE A 152 -37.85 -4.19 3.65
CA ILE A 152 -38.26 -5.59 3.52
C ILE A 152 -37.11 -6.57 3.71
N ILE A 153 -35.89 -6.19 3.31
CA ILE A 153 -34.70 -7.04 3.41
C ILE A 153 -33.53 -6.18 3.92
N SER A 154 -32.69 -6.76 4.76
CA SER A 154 -31.45 -6.16 5.24
C SER A 154 -30.35 -7.21 5.29
N TYR A 155 -29.28 -6.96 4.56
CA TYR A 155 -28.04 -7.70 4.67
C TYR A 155 -27.00 -6.83 5.37
N LEU A 156 -26.28 -7.42 6.32
CA LEU A 156 -25.16 -6.78 7.01
C LEU A 156 -24.05 -7.81 7.14
N GLY A 157 -22.84 -7.42 6.79
CA GLY A 157 -21.68 -8.26 7.03
C GLY A 157 -20.40 -7.46 7.13
N SER A 158 -19.38 -8.10 7.69
CA SER A 158 -18.05 -7.52 7.76
C SER A 158 -17.01 -8.62 7.60
N LYS A 159 -15.87 -8.24 7.01
CA LYS A 159 -14.75 -9.14 6.79
C LYS A 159 -13.44 -8.40 6.96
N ARG A 160 -12.46 -9.06 7.56
CA ARG A 160 -11.08 -8.59 7.64
C ARG A 160 -10.20 -9.52 6.84
N ASP A 161 -9.39 -8.96 5.96
CA ASP A 161 -8.46 -9.74 5.16
C ASP A 161 -7.21 -8.90 4.76
N LYS A 162 -6.28 -9.49 4.02
CA LYS A 162 -4.97 -8.93 3.66
C LYS A 162 -4.94 -8.53 2.19
N LEU A 163 -4.46 -7.31 1.95
CA LEU A 163 -4.20 -6.75 0.63
C LEU A 163 -2.71 -6.95 0.30
N LYS A 164 -2.39 -7.63 -0.81
CA LYS A 164 -1.00 -7.78 -1.26
C LYS A 164 -0.65 -6.64 -2.23
N ILE A 165 0.19 -5.70 -1.77
CA ILE A 165 0.64 -4.56 -2.60
C ILE A 165 2.03 -4.86 -3.18
N ASN A 166 2.97 -5.28 -2.34
CA ASN A 166 4.36 -5.57 -2.68
C ASN A 166 5.02 -4.61 -3.70
N PRO A 167 5.10 -3.30 -3.41
CA PRO A 167 5.61 -2.31 -4.36
C PRO A 167 7.12 -2.41 -4.57
N ILE A 168 7.56 -1.97 -5.76
CA ILE A 168 8.95 -1.61 -6.06
C ILE A 168 9.03 -0.08 -6.10
N ASN A 169 9.92 0.48 -5.29
CA ASN A 169 10.22 1.91 -5.32
C ASN A 169 11.59 2.11 -5.98
N ILE A 170 11.69 3.13 -6.83
CA ILE A 170 12.95 3.58 -7.40
C ILE A 170 13.19 4.99 -6.87
N THR A 171 14.35 5.21 -6.26
CA THR A 171 14.75 6.47 -5.65
C THR A 171 15.95 7.02 -6.38
N VAL A 172 15.98 8.33 -6.58
CA VAL A 172 17.15 9.10 -7.01
C VAL A 172 17.31 10.29 -6.08
N GLY A 173 18.53 10.63 -5.69
CA GLY A 173 18.77 11.68 -4.72
C GLY A 173 20.22 12.13 -4.63
N LEU A 174 20.48 13.04 -3.70
CA LEU A 174 21.82 13.48 -3.32
C LEU A 174 22.12 12.99 -1.91
N THR A 175 23.35 12.53 -1.71
CA THR A 175 23.90 12.10 -0.43
C THR A 175 25.00 13.06 -0.04
N TYR A 176 25.00 13.44 1.24
CA TYR A 176 26.10 14.17 1.86
C TYR A 176 26.77 13.31 2.93
N THR A 177 28.10 13.22 2.89
CA THR A 177 28.90 12.50 3.90
C THR A 177 29.53 13.53 4.84
N PHE A 178 29.25 13.39 6.14
CA PHE A 178 29.83 14.22 7.21
C PHE A 178 31.22 13.72 7.63
#